data_AF-A0A933ZXG4-F1
#
_entry.id   AF-A0A933ZXG4-F1
#
_cell.length_a   1.000
_cell.length_b   1.000
_cell.length_c   1.000
_cell.angle_alpha   90.00
_cell.angle_beta   90.00
_cell.angle_gamma   90.00
#
_symmetry.space_group_name_H-M   'P 1'
#
loop_
_entity.id
_entity.type
_entity.pdbx_description
1 polymer ?
#
loop_
_entity_poly.entity_id
_entity_poly.type
_entity_poly.pdbx_seq_one_letter_code
_entity_poly.pdbx_strand_id
1 'polypeptide(L)'
;MIERKLRAVVAVLACVSAGCGEGAIRPGPLDAPIDELDTLDSEIVNGKVDHKHPSVGKLREAGRDICTATLIGARTVLCAAHCITQRASAYSFVLGAKAYPAESVIVHPGWDAEAAEYEGLNDLSVVLLRSAPQVKPTPIATRAPRAGQNLTLVGFGVTGEEERDYGTKRVTYNSIDRVGATKIYWAPVNGIGTTCYGDSGGPAFVDMDGEEVQVGITSGGERPCEAGYAWDTRVDRFASWIRSVAEGDVVVQGEPGGASATSAPDTEKPHVHIRSPKSQSTVRVGDVVVESTATDETGVVKAELWVDGEYERMVTKAPYRFKTRLSTGTHQLRVYGYDAAGNVGRYTVTVKAR
;
A
#
# COMPACT_ATOMS: atom_id res chain seq x y z
N MET A 1 -23.97 51.76 3.49
CA MET A 1 -25.19 52.54 3.78
C MET A 1 -26.37 51.85 3.09
N ILE A 2 -27.40 51.55 3.88
CA ILE A 2 -28.77 51.20 3.47
C ILE A 2 -28.98 49.72 3.06
N GLU A 3 -29.22 48.91 4.09
CA GLU A 3 -30.31 47.93 4.06
C GLU A 3 -31.63 48.65 3.79
N ARG A 4 -32.57 48.00 3.08
CA ARG A 4 -33.99 47.97 3.47
C ARG A 4 -34.82 47.10 2.51
N LYS A 5 -35.45 46.08 3.12
CA LYS A 5 -36.89 45.72 3.05
C LYS A 5 -37.41 45.25 1.67
N LEU A 6 -38.39 44.35 1.54
CA LEU A 6 -39.49 43.98 2.43
C LEU A 6 -40.07 42.63 1.95
N ARG A 7 -40.58 41.82 2.88
CA ARG A 7 -41.34 40.60 2.64
C ARG A 7 -42.80 40.89 2.26
N ALA A 8 -43.38 39.88 1.61
CA ALA A 8 -44.77 39.39 1.69
C ALA A 8 -45.84 40.01 0.78
N VAL A 9 -46.40 39.16 -0.10
CA VAL A 9 -47.86 39.08 -0.34
C VAL A 9 -48.27 37.62 -0.49
N VAL A 10 -49.41 37.32 0.11
CA VAL A 10 -50.05 36.02 0.36
C VAL A 10 -50.95 35.57 -0.81
N ALA A 11 -51.08 34.24 -0.89
CA ALA A 11 -51.96 33.35 -1.65
C ALA A 11 -53.25 33.87 -2.31
N VAL A 12 -53.56 33.26 -3.46
CA VAL A 12 -54.93 32.99 -3.93
C VAL A 12 -55.02 31.55 -4.42
N LEU A 13 -56.02 30.84 -3.90
CA LEU A 13 -56.42 29.46 -4.20
C LEU A 13 -57.46 29.47 -5.34
N ALA A 14 -57.35 28.57 -6.32
CA ALA A 14 -58.50 28.16 -7.16
C ALA A 14 -58.32 26.72 -7.66
N CYS A 15 -59.30 25.88 -7.32
CA CYS A 15 -59.42 24.48 -7.72
C CYS A 15 -59.79 24.33 -9.20
N VAL A 16 -59.24 23.31 -9.87
CA VAL A 16 -59.87 22.63 -11.01
C VAL A 16 -59.82 21.12 -10.74
N SER A 17 -60.98 20.50 -10.89
CA SER A 17 -61.31 19.11 -10.62
C SER A 17 -61.22 18.20 -11.85
N ALA A 18 -61.10 16.88 -11.58
CA ALA A 18 -61.19 15.69 -12.47
C ALA A 18 -59.98 15.46 -13.39
N GLY A 19 -59.14 14.42 -13.22
CA GLY A 19 -59.35 12.96 -13.09
C GLY A 19 -58.47 12.34 -14.20
N CYS A 20 -57.76 11.20 -14.14
CA CYS A 20 -57.70 10.03 -13.28
C CYS A 20 -56.34 9.34 -13.57
N GLY A 21 -55.74 8.65 -12.58
CA GLY A 21 -54.87 7.50 -12.81
C GLY A 21 -53.40 7.66 -12.40
N GLU A 22 -53.08 7.23 -11.17
CA GLU A 22 -52.03 6.23 -10.87
C GLU A 22 -51.94 6.02 -9.33
N GLY A 23 -51.68 4.78 -8.91
CA GLY A 23 -51.99 4.27 -7.57
C GLY A 23 -51.31 5.00 -6.41
N ALA A 24 -52.13 5.53 -5.50
CA ALA A 24 -51.70 5.99 -4.19
C ALA A 24 -51.47 4.79 -3.25
N ILE A 25 -50.21 4.54 -2.90
CA ILE A 25 -49.86 3.76 -1.72
C ILE A 25 -50.22 4.62 -0.50
N ARG A 26 -51.08 4.07 0.38
CA ARG A 26 -51.50 4.72 1.63
C ARG A 26 -50.31 4.79 2.61
N PRO A 27 -50.07 5.90 3.33
CA PRO A 27 -49.17 5.86 4.47
C PRO A 27 -49.85 5.07 5.59
N GLY A 28 -49.25 3.94 5.96
CA GLY A 28 -49.65 3.17 7.14
C GLY A 28 -49.28 3.90 8.44
N PRO A 29 -49.90 3.54 9.58
CA PRO A 29 -49.71 4.23 10.84
C PRO A 29 -48.27 4.11 11.35
N LEU A 30 -47.75 5.24 11.84
CA LEU A 30 -46.69 5.28 12.83
C LEU A 30 -47.13 4.44 14.04
N ASP A 31 -46.22 3.59 14.53
CA ASP A 31 -46.26 2.82 15.79
C ASP A 31 -46.08 1.32 15.56
N ALA A 32 -44.83 0.92 15.33
CA ALA A 32 -44.32 -0.37 15.78
C ALA A 32 -43.24 -0.09 16.84
N PRO A 33 -43.27 -0.76 18.00
CA PRO A 33 -42.36 -0.48 19.11
C PRO A 33 -40.94 -0.92 18.74
N ILE A 34 -40.03 0.06 18.69
CA ILE A 34 -38.59 -0.13 18.63
C ILE A 34 -38.08 -0.53 20.01
N ASP A 35 -38.12 -1.83 20.29
CA ASP A 35 -37.50 -2.43 21.47
C ASP A 35 -36.56 -3.55 21.01
N GLU A 36 -35.54 -3.17 20.22
CA GLU A 36 -34.32 -3.96 19.95
C GLU A 36 -33.23 -3.13 19.22
N LEU A 37 -33.15 -1.83 19.52
CA LEU A 37 -32.03 -0.98 19.09
C LEU A 37 -31.33 -0.42 20.34
N ASP A 38 -30.91 -1.34 21.19
CA ASP A 38 -30.25 -1.02 22.44
C ASP A 38 -28.80 -0.56 22.16
N THR A 39 -28.61 0.74 22.34
CA THR A 39 -27.33 1.43 22.58
C THR A 39 -26.23 1.28 21.53
N LEU A 40 -26.45 1.85 20.34
CA LEU A 40 -25.33 2.49 19.64
C LEU A 40 -25.01 3.77 20.40
N ASP A 41 -24.07 3.67 21.35
CA ASP A 41 -23.43 4.84 21.94
C ASP A 41 -22.82 5.68 20.82
N SER A 42 -23.59 6.70 20.47
CA SER A 42 -23.13 7.96 19.93
C SER A 42 -21.92 8.41 20.74
N GLU A 43 -20.81 8.63 20.05
CA GLU A 43 -20.25 9.97 19.98
C GLU A 43 -19.17 9.98 18.91
N ILE A 44 -19.34 10.94 18.02
CA ILE A 44 -18.90 10.90 16.63
C ILE A 44 -17.88 12.08 16.49
N VAL A 45 -17.05 12.31 17.51
CA VAL A 45 -15.77 13.06 17.53
C VAL A 45 -15.05 12.40 18.70
N ASN A 46 -13.75 12.09 18.61
CA ASN A 46 -13.06 11.08 19.45
C ASN A 46 -13.28 9.65 18.96
N GLY A 47 -12.44 9.18 18.02
CA GLY A 47 -12.32 7.75 17.77
C GLY A 47 -12.21 6.99 19.10
N LYS A 48 -12.91 5.87 19.21
CA LYS A 48 -12.97 5.15 20.50
C LYS A 48 -11.58 4.59 20.79
N VAL A 49 -11.19 4.59 22.07
CA VAL A 49 -9.92 3.95 22.47
C VAL A 49 -9.92 2.52 21.94
N ASP A 50 -8.90 2.20 21.14
CA ASP A 50 -8.80 0.88 20.52
C ASP A 50 -8.02 -0.09 21.41
N HIS A 51 -8.64 -1.25 21.65
CA HIS A 51 -7.99 -2.40 22.28
C HIS A 51 -7.99 -3.65 21.38
N LYS A 52 -8.59 -3.57 20.18
CA LYS A 52 -8.84 -4.74 19.33
C LYS A 52 -7.76 -4.99 18.28
N HIS A 53 -6.92 -4.00 17.99
CA HIS A 53 -5.87 -4.11 16.96
C HIS A 53 -4.46 -4.11 17.59
N PRO A 54 -4.02 -5.22 18.21
CA PRO A 54 -2.76 -5.28 18.96
C PRO A 54 -1.51 -5.15 18.07
N SER A 55 -1.63 -5.42 16.77
CA SER A 55 -0.57 -5.27 15.75
C SER A 55 -0.34 -3.82 15.33
N VAL A 56 -1.24 -2.89 15.67
CA VAL A 56 -1.12 -1.47 15.31
C VAL A 56 -0.36 -0.73 16.40
N GLY A 57 0.71 -0.05 15.98
CA GLY A 57 1.65 0.62 16.86
C GLY A 57 2.10 1.97 16.33
N LYS A 58 3.03 2.59 17.06
CA LYS A 58 3.63 3.87 16.67
C LYS A 58 4.98 3.63 16.01
N LEU A 59 5.25 4.33 14.92
CA LEU A 59 6.61 4.48 14.42
C LEU A 59 7.27 5.65 15.17
N ARG A 60 8.40 5.36 15.80
CA ARG A 60 9.18 6.32 16.59
C ARG A 60 10.49 6.60 15.91
N GLU A 61 10.80 7.88 15.72
CA GLU A 61 12.03 8.39 15.15
C GLU A 61 12.79 9.19 16.21
N ALA A 62 14.06 8.83 16.48
CA ALA A 62 14.94 9.53 17.41
C ALA A 62 14.30 9.82 18.79
N GLY A 63 13.46 8.90 19.28
CA GLY A 63 12.77 9.02 20.58
C GLY A 63 11.40 9.70 20.53
N ARG A 64 11.00 10.29 19.40
CA ARG A 64 9.69 10.92 19.19
C ARG A 64 8.78 10.01 18.38
N ASP A 65 7.57 9.80 18.87
CA ASP A 65 6.52 9.12 18.10
C ASP A 65 6.06 10.05 16.96
N ILE A 66 6.12 9.58 15.71
CA ILE A 66 5.90 10.42 14.51
C ILE A 66 4.71 9.98 13.66
N CYS A 67 4.46 8.67 13.57
CA CYS A 67 3.50 8.07 12.67
C CYS A 67 2.86 6.84 13.33
N THR A 68 1.81 6.33 12.71
CA THR A 68 1.24 5.01 13.00
C THR A 68 1.84 3.99 12.03
N ALA A 69 1.93 2.73 12.42
CA ALA A 69 2.35 1.63 11.55
C ALA A 69 1.73 0.30 12.00
N THR A 70 1.79 -0.73 11.14
CA THR A 70 1.17 -2.04 11.42
C THR A 70 2.18 -3.17 11.33
N LEU A 71 2.18 -4.08 12.32
CA LEU A 71 2.90 -5.35 12.24
C LEU A 71 2.16 -6.30 11.29
N ILE A 72 2.78 -6.61 10.14
CA ILE A 72 2.22 -7.46 9.08
C ILE A 72 2.96 -8.80 8.93
N GLY A 73 4.08 -8.98 9.62
CA GLY A 73 4.82 -10.24 9.74
C GLY A 73 5.42 -10.41 11.14
N ALA A 74 6.22 -11.43 11.38
CA ALA A 74 6.88 -11.64 12.66
C ALA A 74 7.82 -10.49 13.04
N ARG A 75 8.48 -9.89 12.05
CA ARG A 75 9.39 -8.73 12.18
C ARG A 75 9.10 -7.63 11.16
N THR A 76 8.10 -7.80 10.31
CA THR A 76 7.79 -6.87 9.23
C THR A 76 6.71 -5.89 9.65
N VAL A 77 7.01 -4.60 9.52
CA VAL A 77 6.10 -3.49 9.82
C VAL A 77 5.84 -2.68 8.54
N LEU A 78 4.58 -2.39 8.27
CA LEU A 78 4.13 -1.59 7.13
C LEU A 78 3.81 -0.16 7.58
N CYS A 79 4.28 0.83 6.84
CA CYS A 79 4.10 2.26 7.12
C CYS A 79 4.03 3.07 5.81
N ALA A 80 3.79 4.37 5.91
CA ALA A 80 3.92 5.31 4.79
C ALA A 80 5.39 5.60 4.48
N ALA A 81 5.70 5.94 3.23
CA ALA A 81 7.04 6.35 2.81
C ALA A 81 7.43 7.71 3.39
N HIS A 82 6.50 8.67 3.44
CA HIS A 82 6.78 10.02 3.93
C HIS A 82 7.17 10.07 5.42
N CYS A 83 6.91 9.01 6.19
CA CYS A 83 7.35 8.88 7.58
C CYS A 83 8.84 8.53 7.73
N ILE A 84 9.53 8.15 6.65
CA ILE A 84 10.93 7.71 6.67
C ILE A 84 11.82 8.82 6.10
N THR A 85 12.43 9.61 7.00
CA THR A 85 13.33 10.74 6.67
C THR A 85 14.79 10.51 7.09
N GLN A 86 15.05 9.47 7.88
CA GLN A 86 16.36 9.18 8.49
C GLN A 86 16.84 7.76 8.14
N ARG A 87 18.06 7.43 8.58
CA ARG A 87 18.59 6.07 8.54
C ARG A 87 17.88 5.15 9.55
N ALA A 88 17.88 3.84 9.26
CA ALA A 88 17.21 2.82 10.07
C ALA A 88 17.49 2.89 11.58
N SER A 89 18.72 3.24 11.99
CA SER A 89 19.11 3.32 13.41
C SER A 89 18.33 4.37 14.22
N ALA A 90 17.65 5.31 13.55
CA ALA A 90 16.79 6.29 14.21
C ALA A 90 15.40 5.72 14.56
N TYR A 91 15.00 4.59 13.97
CA TYR A 91 13.62 4.09 14.07
C TYR A 91 13.44 2.94 15.07
N SER A 92 12.27 2.96 15.71
CA SER A 92 11.72 1.82 16.43
C SER A 92 10.22 1.73 16.23
N PHE A 93 9.67 0.52 16.25
CA PHE A 93 8.24 0.28 16.28
C PHE A 93 7.78 0.07 17.72
N VAL A 94 6.73 0.76 18.14
CA VAL A 94 6.28 0.76 19.54
C VAL A 94 4.91 0.10 19.66
N LEU A 95 4.84 -0.98 20.42
CA LEU A 95 3.61 -1.68 20.79
C LEU A 95 3.43 -1.60 22.31
N GLY A 96 2.38 -0.91 22.76
CA GLY A 96 2.18 -0.60 24.17
C GLY A 96 3.38 0.17 24.74
N ALA A 97 4.01 -0.37 25.78
CA ALA A 97 5.19 0.22 26.42
C ALA A 97 6.53 -0.23 25.80
N LYS A 98 6.52 -1.18 24.86
CA LYS A 98 7.74 -1.82 24.34
C LYS A 98 8.11 -1.26 22.97
N ALA A 99 9.38 -0.86 22.83
CA ALA A 99 9.97 -0.43 21.56
C ALA A 99 10.81 -1.55 20.94
N TYR A 100 10.68 -1.74 19.64
CA TYR A 100 11.40 -2.72 18.83
C TYR A 100 12.26 -1.97 17.82
N PRO A 101 13.60 -1.95 17.97
CA PRO A 101 14.46 -1.21 17.06
C PRO A 101 14.41 -1.74 15.63
N ALA A 102 14.47 -0.84 14.66
CA ALA A 102 14.58 -1.20 13.25
C ALA A 102 15.97 -1.78 12.94
N GLU A 103 15.96 -2.85 12.17
CA GLU A 103 17.11 -3.41 11.47
C GLU A 103 17.35 -2.65 10.17
N SER A 104 16.30 -2.52 9.36
CA SER A 104 16.28 -1.79 8.09
C SER A 104 14.97 -1.02 7.92
N VAL A 105 15.01 0.01 7.07
CA VAL A 105 13.85 0.76 6.58
C VAL A 105 13.96 0.83 5.06
N ILE A 106 12.88 0.48 4.37
CA ILE A 106 12.85 0.30 2.93
C ILE A 106 11.68 1.12 2.38
N VAL A 107 11.99 2.22 1.71
CA VAL A 107 10.99 3.07 1.04
C VAL A 107 10.73 2.51 -0.36
N HIS A 108 9.47 2.50 -0.79
CA HIS A 108 9.13 2.07 -2.15
C HIS A 108 9.86 2.93 -3.19
N PRO A 109 10.52 2.33 -4.20
CA PRO A 109 11.35 3.08 -5.15
C PRO A 109 10.54 4.01 -6.07
N GLY A 110 9.24 3.78 -6.18
CA GLY A 110 8.31 4.66 -6.89
C GLY A 110 7.64 5.70 -6.01
N TRP A 111 8.05 5.88 -4.75
CA TRP A 111 7.57 6.99 -3.91
C TRP A 111 7.99 8.33 -4.50
N ASP A 112 7.02 9.25 -4.67
CA ASP A 112 7.26 10.58 -5.22
C ASP A 112 6.45 11.62 -4.44
N ALA A 113 7.12 12.38 -3.56
CA ALA A 113 6.48 13.39 -2.72
C ALA A 113 5.79 14.52 -3.53
N GLU A 114 6.22 14.75 -4.77
CA GLU A 114 5.62 15.77 -5.65
C GLU A 114 4.32 15.27 -6.32
N ALA A 115 4.06 13.96 -6.26
CA ALA A 115 2.83 13.34 -6.77
C ALA A 115 1.72 13.27 -5.71
N ALA A 116 1.83 13.99 -4.59
CA ALA A 116 0.95 13.88 -3.42
C ALA A 116 -0.55 13.90 -3.75
N GLU A 117 -0.97 14.75 -4.69
CA GLU A 117 -2.36 14.90 -5.11
C GLU A 117 -2.80 13.91 -6.22
N TYR A 118 -1.84 13.29 -6.92
CA TYR A 118 -2.11 12.45 -8.11
C TYR A 118 -1.98 10.94 -7.82
N GLU A 119 -2.51 10.11 -8.72
CA GLU A 119 -2.24 8.66 -8.72
C GLU A 119 -0.75 8.43 -9.02
N GLY A 120 -0.15 7.41 -8.41
CA GLY A 120 1.29 7.10 -8.58
C GLY A 120 2.20 7.63 -7.48
N LEU A 121 1.64 8.25 -6.43
CA LEU A 121 2.35 8.66 -5.21
C LEU A 121 3.16 7.50 -4.58
N ASN A 122 2.59 6.29 -4.55
CA ASN A 122 3.18 5.08 -3.95
C ASN A 122 3.76 5.34 -2.55
N ASP A 123 2.95 5.88 -1.66
CA ASP A 123 3.34 6.24 -0.28
C ASP A 123 3.37 5.02 0.63
N LEU A 124 4.41 4.21 0.51
CA LEU A 124 4.60 3.05 1.36
C LEU A 124 6.07 2.75 1.65
N SER A 125 6.30 2.25 2.85
CA SER A 125 7.58 1.73 3.33
C SER A 125 7.40 0.46 4.13
N VAL A 126 8.45 -0.35 4.18
CA VAL A 126 8.56 -1.53 5.04
C VAL A 126 9.72 -1.32 6.02
N VAL A 127 9.46 -1.63 7.29
CA VAL A 127 10.45 -1.59 8.36
C VAL A 127 10.65 -3.01 8.87
N LEU A 128 11.88 -3.52 8.81
CA LEU A 128 12.23 -4.82 9.38
C LEU A 128 12.78 -4.63 10.79
N LEU A 129 12.26 -5.38 11.75
CA LEU A 129 12.63 -5.27 13.17
C LEU A 129 13.77 -6.22 13.53
N ARG A 130 14.65 -5.78 14.44
CA ARG A 130 15.74 -6.63 14.97
C ARG A 130 15.25 -7.81 15.82
N SER A 131 14.03 -7.72 16.34
CA SER A 131 13.43 -8.76 17.18
C SER A 131 11.92 -8.80 16.98
N ALA A 132 11.35 -10.01 17.05
CA ALA A 132 9.94 -10.24 16.80
C ALA A 132 9.07 -9.85 18.01
N PRO A 133 8.07 -8.97 17.83
CA PRO A 133 7.01 -8.80 18.81
C PRO A 133 6.21 -10.09 19.01
N GLN A 134 5.75 -10.34 20.24
CA GLN A 134 4.87 -11.47 20.55
C GLN A 134 3.40 -11.06 20.36
N VAL A 135 3.09 -10.63 19.14
CA VAL A 135 1.76 -10.16 18.73
C VAL A 135 1.42 -10.80 17.39
N LYS A 136 0.18 -11.25 17.23
CA LYS A 136 -0.30 -11.80 15.96
C LYS A 136 -0.26 -10.70 14.90
N PRO A 137 0.46 -10.88 13.77
CA PRO A 137 0.49 -9.89 12.70
C PRO A 137 -0.86 -9.81 11.98
N THR A 138 -1.13 -8.64 11.37
CA THR A 138 -2.33 -8.43 10.57
C THR A 138 -2.11 -8.91 9.13
N PRO A 139 -3.05 -9.67 8.54
CA PRO A 139 -3.02 -10.00 7.12
C PRO A 139 -3.11 -8.76 6.23
N ILE A 140 -2.34 -8.74 5.15
CA ILE A 140 -2.45 -7.73 4.08
C ILE A 140 -3.31 -8.20 2.92
N ALA A 141 -3.98 -7.26 2.26
CA ALA A 141 -4.81 -7.53 1.10
C ALA A 141 -3.96 -7.93 -0.11
N THR A 142 -4.45 -8.90 -0.87
CA THR A 142 -3.89 -9.32 -2.16
C THR A 142 -4.85 -9.07 -3.31
N ARG A 143 -6.09 -8.73 -2.97
CA ARG A 143 -7.15 -8.34 -3.91
C ARG A 143 -7.66 -6.94 -3.59
N ALA A 144 -8.15 -6.28 -4.62
CA ALA A 144 -8.71 -4.93 -4.50
C ALA A 144 -9.91 -4.92 -3.54
N PRO A 145 -10.03 -3.89 -2.67
CA PRO A 145 -11.28 -3.58 -2.02
C PRO A 145 -12.29 -3.00 -3.03
N ARG A 146 -13.53 -2.84 -2.60
CA ARG A 146 -14.65 -2.33 -3.38
C ARG A 146 -15.17 -1.02 -2.78
N ALA A 147 -15.61 -0.11 -3.65
CA ALA A 147 -16.36 1.06 -3.21
C ALA A 147 -17.63 0.63 -2.46
N GLY A 148 -18.02 1.42 -1.46
CA GLY A 148 -19.11 1.15 -0.53
C GLY A 148 -18.78 0.18 0.60
N GLN A 149 -17.60 -0.45 0.63
CA GLN A 149 -17.21 -1.27 1.78
C GLN A 149 -16.93 -0.41 3.01
N ASN A 150 -17.33 -0.90 4.18
CA ASN A 150 -16.98 -0.29 5.46
C ASN A 150 -15.46 -0.36 5.67
N LEU A 151 -14.88 0.78 6.00
CA LEU A 151 -13.46 0.98 6.26
C LEU A 151 -13.26 1.22 7.75
N THR A 152 -12.39 0.44 8.39
CA THR A 152 -11.96 0.66 9.78
C THR A 152 -10.58 1.30 9.76
N LEU A 153 -10.44 2.47 10.35
CA LEU A 153 -9.20 3.23 10.43
C LEU A 153 -8.69 3.20 11.86
N VAL A 154 -7.42 2.87 12.06
CA VAL A 154 -6.82 2.78 13.40
C VAL A 154 -5.52 3.56 13.45
N GLY A 155 -5.34 4.37 14.48
CA GLY A 155 -4.13 5.18 14.60
C GLY A 155 -3.94 5.85 15.95
N PHE A 156 -2.87 6.62 16.05
CA PHE A 156 -2.46 7.34 17.26
C PHE A 156 -2.48 8.86 17.06
N GLY A 157 -2.99 9.33 15.93
CA GLY A 157 -3.05 10.74 15.57
C GLY A 157 -3.91 11.56 16.52
N VAL A 158 -3.79 12.87 16.35
CA VAL A 158 -4.63 13.86 17.05
C VAL A 158 -6.08 13.76 16.60
N THR A 159 -7.02 14.10 17.48
CA THR A 159 -8.46 14.06 17.17
C THR A 159 -8.96 15.23 16.33
N GLY A 160 -8.11 16.25 16.13
CA GLY A 160 -8.37 17.40 15.28
C GLY A 160 -7.10 18.18 14.95
N GLU A 161 -7.17 19.06 13.96
CA GLU A 161 -6.02 19.83 13.45
C GLU A 161 -5.36 20.70 14.54
N GLU A 162 -6.17 21.24 15.46
CA GLU A 162 -5.71 22.10 16.55
C GLU A 162 -5.45 21.33 17.86
N GLU A 163 -5.76 20.04 17.90
CA GLU A 163 -5.69 19.21 19.11
C GLU A 163 -4.26 18.74 19.43
N ARG A 164 -4.04 18.35 20.69
CA ARG A 164 -2.73 17.93 21.21
C ARG A 164 -2.74 16.56 21.90
N ASP A 165 -3.77 15.77 21.62
CA ASP A 165 -4.07 14.50 22.27
C ASP A 165 -3.48 13.27 21.53
N TYR A 166 -2.36 13.48 20.85
CA TYR A 166 -1.60 12.45 20.16
C TYR A 166 -1.15 11.32 21.11
N GLY A 167 -1.06 10.10 20.58
CA GLY A 167 -0.44 8.97 21.25
C GLY A 167 -1.41 8.04 21.98
N THR A 168 -2.70 8.36 21.97
CA THR A 168 -3.78 7.43 22.35
C THR A 168 -4.22 6.67 21.11
N LYS A 169 -4.21 5.33 21.16
CA LYS A 169 -4.68 4.52 20.03
C LYS A 169 -6.19 4.61 19.92
N ARG A 170 -6.69 4.97 18.75
CA ARG A 170 -8.11 5.14 18.46
C ARG A 170 -8.51 4.38 17.20
N VAL A 171 -9.79 4.01 17.14
CA VAL A 171 -10.43 3.45 15.97
C VAL A 171 -11.59 4.33 15.52
N THR A 172 -11.76 4.44 14.22
CA THR A 172 -12.94 5.06 13.60
C THR A 172 -13.36 4.32 12.33
N TYR A 173 -14.53 4.66 11.79
CA TYR A 173 -15.16 3.95 10.69
C TYR A 173 -15.63 4.91 9.61
N ASN A 174 -15.45 4.52 8.35
CA ASN A 174 -15.97 5.19 7.16
C ASN A 174 -16.46 4.15 6.14
N SER A 175 -16.74 4.62 4.92
CA SER A 175 -16.90 3.75 3.76
C SER A 175 -15.96 4.20 2.65
N ILE A 176 -15.50 3.24 1.85
CA ILE A 176 -14.68 3.54 0.68
C ILE A 176 -15.55 4.23 -0.35
N ASP A 177 -15.22 5.47 -0.71
CA ASP A 177 -15.93 6.19 -1.78
C ASP A 177 -15.45 5.71 -3.15
N ARG A 178 -14.13 5.69 -3.36
CA ARG A 178 -13.54 5.32 -4.64
C ARG A 178 -12.27 4.50 -4.49
N VAL A 179 -12.12 3.52 -5.37
CA VAL A 179 -10.92 2.69 -5.49
C VAL A 179 -10.18 3.08 -6.76
N GLY A 180 -9.05 3.75 -6.58
CA GLY A 180 -8.20 4.26 -7.65
C GLY A 180 -7.14 3.26 -8.14
N ALA A 181 -6.17 3.75 -8.90
CA ALA A 181 -5.09 2.92 -9.47
C ALA A 181 -4.06 2.50 -8.42
N THR A 182 -3.76 3.41 -7.50
CA THR A 182 -2.80 3.26 -6.39
C THR A 182 -3.37 3.74 -5.06
N LYS A 183 -4.55 4.40 -5.05
CA LYS A 183 -5.17 4.98 -3.85
C LYS A 183 -6.56 4.41 -3.54
N ILE A 184 -6.92 4.39 -2.28
CA ILE A 184 -8.30 4.30 -1.78
C ILE A 184 -8.68 5.71 -1.37
N TYR A 185 -9.89 6.11 -1.71
CA TYR A 185 -10.43 7.40 -1.36
C TYR A 185 -11.68 7.24 -0.51
N TRP A 186 -11.82 8.09 0.49
CA TRP A 186 -12.97 8.15 1.38
C TRP A 186 -13.11 9.56 1.95
N ALA A 187 -14.29 9.86 2.50
CA ALA A 187 -14.58 11.12 3.15
C ALA A 187 -15.14 10.87 4.55
N PRO A 188 -14.84 11.74 5.52
CA PRO A 188 -15.48 11.67 6.82
C PRO A 188 -16.98 11.94 6.70
N VAL A 189 -17.81 11.14 7.36
CA VAL A 189 -19.26 11.34 7.37
C VAL A 189 -19.61 12.36 8.45
N ASN A 190 -20.20 13.51 8.05
CA ASN A 190 -20.60 14.62 8.95
C ASN A 190 -19.45 15.26 9.76
N GLY A 191 -18.22 15.23 9.24
CA GLY A 191 -17.05 15.80 9.92
C GLY A 191 -16.39 14.85 10.91
N ILE A 192 -16.68 13.56 10.78
CA ILE A 192 -16.39 12.57 11.81
C ILE A 192 -15.62 11.41 11.21
N GLY A 193 -14.65 10.93 12.00
CA GLY A 193 -13.94 9.70 11.72
C GLY A 193 -12.85 9.91 10.71
N THR A 194 -12.19 11.06 10.77
CA THR A 194 -11.06 11.36 9.91
C THR A 194 -9.75 10.79 10.47
N THR A 195 -8.73 10.84 9.63
CA THR A 195 -7.32 10.68 10.00
C THR A 195 -6.68 12.06 10.07
N CYS A 196 -5.78 12.27 11.01
CA CYS A 196 -5.06 13.53 11.13
C CYS A 196 -3.57 13.32 11.44
N TYR A 197 -2.90 14.39 11.90
CA TYR A 197 -1.47 14.36 12.17
C TYR A 197 -1.10 13.21 13.10
N GLY A 198 -0.23 12.33 12.62
CA GLY A 198 0.23 11.15 13.35
C GLY A 198 -0.51 9.85 13.03
N ASP A 199 -1.63 9.89 12.29
CA ASP A 199 -2.26 8.70 11.72
C ASP A 199 -1.57 8.23 10.44
N SER A 200 -0.75 9.09 9.82
CA SER A 200 0.13 8.74 8.70
C SER A 200 0.81 7.38 8.91
N GLY A 201 0.76 6.53 7.89
CA GLY A 201 1.28 5.16 7.92
C GLY A 201 0.39 4.13 8.62
N GLY A 202 -0.68 4.57 9.28
CA GLY A 202 -1.65 3.70 9.92
C GLY A 202 -2.46 2.87 8.92
N PRO A 203 -3.06 1.77 9.40
CA PRO A 203 -3.86 0.90 8.55
C PRO A 203 -5.26 1.43 8.31
N ALA A 204 -5.73 1.18 7.08
CA ALA A 204 -7.15 1.07 6.78
C ALA A 204 -7.50 -0.41 6.56
N PHE A 205 -8.48 -0.91 7.31
CA PHE A 205 -8.95 -2.29 7.27
C PHE A 205 -10.33 -2.42 6.63
N VAL A 206 -10.57 -3.58 6.02
CA VAL A 206 -11.87 -4.00 5.50
C VAL A 206 -12.10 -5.45 5.90
N ASP A 207 -13.36 -5.81 6.20
CA ASP A 207 -13.75 -7.22 6.27
C ASP A 207 -13.79 -7.83 4.88
N MET A 208 -13.02 -8.89 4.71
CA MET A 208 -12.92 -9.66 3.50
C MET A 208 -13.16 -11.12 3.79
N ASP A 209 -14.39 -11.56 3.56
CA ASP A 209 -14.82 -12.95 3.75
C ASP A 209 -14.72 -13.39 5.23
N GLY A 210 -15.02 -12.47 6.17
CA GLY A 210 -14.97 -12.71 7.61
C GLY A 210 -13.59 -12.55 8.26
N GLU A 211 -12.59 -12.11 7.48
CA GLU A 211 -11.26 -11.74 7.97
C GLU A 211 -11.04 -10.23 7.83
N GLU A 212 -10.58 -9.58 8.91
CA GLU A 212 -10.16 -8.18 8.85
C GLU A 212 -8.77 -8.07 8.24
N VAL A 213 -8.67 -7.36 7.11
CA VAL A 213 -7.47 -7.31 6.27
C VAL A 213 -7.04 -5.86 6.02
N GLN A 214 -5.74 -5.59 6.09
CA GLN A 214 -5.21 -4.26 5.74
C GLN A 214 -5.26 -4.02 4.24
N VAL A 215 -6.09 -3.06 3.82
CA VAL A 215 -6.28 -2.66 2.42
C VAL A 215 -5.60 -1.34 2.09
N GLY A 216 -5.36 -0.50 3.08
CA GLY A 216 -4.81 0.85 2.93
C GLY A 216 -3.70 1.19 3.93
N ILE A 217 -2.90 2.18 3.55
CA ILE A 217 -1.92 2.86 4.40
C ILE A 217 -2.24 4.35 4.38
N THR A 218 -2.57 4.94 5.53
CA THR A 218 -2.94 6.35 5.64
C THR A 218 -1.82 7.23 5.07
N SER A 219 -2.12 8.00 4.03
CA SER A 219 -1.11 8.77 3.28
C SER A 219 -1.37 10.27 3.37
N GLY A 220 -2.57 10.72 3.06
CA GLY A 220 -2.89 12.15 3.07
C GLY A 220 -4.38 12.45 2.98
N GLY A 221 -4.69 13.74 2.99
CA GLY A 221 -6.06 14.24 2.90
C GLY A 221 -6.09 15.75 2.74
N GLU A 222 -7.25 16.26 2.38
CA GLU A 222 -7.53 17.69 2.33
C GLU A 222 -7.56 18.31 3.73
N ARG A 223 -7.46 19.64 3.77
CA ARG A 223 -7.46 20.44 4.99
C ARG A 223 -8.78 21.22 5.13
N PRO A 224 -9.30 21.39 6.35
CA PRO A 224 -8.82 20.84 7.62
C PRO A 224 -9.11 19.32 7.74
N CYS A 225 -8.36 18.60 8.60
CA CYS A 225 -8.48 17.14 8.75
C CYS A 225 -9.95 16.66 8.82
N GLU A 226 -10.78 17.39 9.57
CA GLU A 226 -12.15 17.04 9.93
C GLU A 226 -13.12 17.16 8.75
N ALA A 227 -12.82 17.97 7.74
CA ALA A 227 -13.75 18.26 6.64
C ALA A 227 -13.26 17.73 5.28
N GLY A 228 -12.02 17.25 5.22
CA GLY A 228 -11.34 16.94 3.98
C GLY A 228 -11.58 15.53 3.45
N TYR A 229 -11.53 15.40 2.12
CA TYR A 229 -11.40 14.11 1.46
C TYR A 229 -10.03 13.49 1.79
N ALA A 230 -9.98 12.20 2.15
CA ALA A 230 -8.77 11.50 2.57
C ALA A 230 -8.43 10.32 1.66
N TRP A 231 -7.17 9.90 1.69
CA TRP A 231 -6.70 8.79 0.89
C TRP A 231 -5.63 7.93 1.55
N ASP A 232 -5.69 6.66 1.20
CA ASP A 232 -4.73 5.63 1.58
C ASP A 232 -4.03 5.05 0.36
N THR A 233 -2.76 4.70 0.52
CA THR A 233 -2.05 3.89 -0.49
C THR A 233 -2.62 2.46 -0.49
N ARG A 234 -3.00 1.96 -1.67
CA ARG A 234 -3.56 0.61 -1.88
C ARG A 234 -2.54 -0.48 -1.57
N VAL A 235 -2.81 -1.31 -0.57
CA VAL A 235 -1.89 -2.39 -0.18
C VAL A 235 -1.82 -3.52 -1.21
N ASP A 236 -2.96 -3.94 -1.77
CA ASP A 236 -3.00 -5.04 -2.75
C ASP A 236 -2.21 -4.75 -4.02
N ARG A 237 -2.12 -3.48 -4.43
CA ARG A 237 -1.34 -3.04 -5.60
C ARG A 237 0.16 -3.26 -5.40
N PHE A 238 0.63 -3.26 -4.15
CA PHE A 238 2.04 -3.43 -3.81
C PHE A 238 2.33 -4.73 -3.05
N ALA A 239 1.36 -5.63 -2.89
CA ALA A 239 1.52 -6.86 -2.11
C ALA A 239 2.74 -7.69 -2.53
N SER A 240 3.01 -7.79 -3.84
CA SER A 240 4.20 -8.48 -4.35
C SER A 240 5.51 -7.79 -3.95
N TRP A 241 5.55 -6.45 -3.99
CA TRP A 241 6.72 -5.70 -3.55
C TRP A 241 6.92 -5.84 -2.04
N ILE A 242 5.85 -5.69 -1.25
CA ILE A 242 5.87 -5.84 0.22
C ILE A 242 6.44 -7.21 0.58
N ARG A 243 5.94 -8.30 -0.03
CA ARG A 243 6.44 -9.66 0.21
C ARG A 243 7.92 -9.83 -0.14
N SER A 244 8.36 -9.26 -1.26
CA SER A 244 9.76 -9.33 -1.71
C SER A 244 10.69 -8.66 -0.70
N VAL A 245 10.40 -7.43 -0.30
CA VAL A 245 11.27 -6.69 0.65
C VAL A 245 11.15 -7.18 2.09
N ALA A 246 10.07 -7.88 2.41
CA ALA A 246 9.88 -8.55 3.70
C ALA A 246 10.47 -9.96 3.75
N GLU A 247 11.16 -10.42 2.69
CA GLU A 247 11.74 -11.76 2.62
C GLU A 247 10.70 -12.88 2.91
N GLY A 248 9.45 -12.67 2.49
CA GLY A 248 8.35 -13.58 2.76
C GLY A 248 7.76 -13.53 4.17
N ASP A 249 8.33 -12.74 5.10
CA ASP A 249 7.78 -12.54 6.45
C ASP A 249 6.57 -11.59 6.43
N VAL A 250 5.47 -12.05 5.84
CA VAL A 250 4.21 -11.31 5.71
C VAL A 250 3.02 -12.28 5.79
N VAL A 251 2.03 -11.93 6.61
CA VAL A 251 0.73 -12.60 6.62
C VAL A 251 -0.14 -11.97 5.54
N VAL A 252 -0.71 -12.80 4.68
CA VAL A 252 -1.53 -12.35 3.54
C VAL A 252 -2.92 -12.94 3.65
N GLN A 253 -3.91 -12.21 3.18
CA GLN A 253 -5.30 -12.62 3.18
C GLN A 253 -5.50 -14.01 2.56
N GLY A 254 -6.35 -14.83 3.19
CA GLY A 254 -6.80 -16.12 2.65
C GLY A 254 -5.78 -17.26 2.78
N GLU A 255 -4.58 -16.98 3.27
CA GLU A 255 -3.68 -18.01 3.81
C GLU A 255 -4.12 -18.30 5.25
N PRO A 256 -4.45 -19.55 5.63
CA PRO A 256 -4.86 -19.86 7.00
C PRO A 256 -3.80 -19.37 7.98
N GLY A 257 -4.19 -18.41 8.84
CA GLY A 257 -3.28 -17.60 9.62
C GLY A 257 -2.31 -18.38 10.52
N GLY A 258 -1.02 -18.24 10.20
CA GLY A 258 0.05 -18.05 11.19
C GLY A 258 0.61 -19.29 11.89
N ALA A 259 1.54 -19.98 11.23
CA ALA A 259 2.87 -20.31 11.76
C ALA A 259 3.69 -21.06 10.68
N SER A 260 4.83 -20.49 10.32
CA SER A 260 5.96 -21.17 9.65
C SER A 260 5.65 -21.87 8.32
N ALA A 261 5.70 -21.12 7.24
CA ALA A 261 6.56 -21.54 6.14
C ALA A 261 7.77 -20.62 6.16
N THR A 262 8.82 -21.02 6.88
CA THR A 262 10.16 -20.76 6.37
C THR A 262 10.24 -21.49 5.02
N SER A 263 9.74 -20.89 3.94
CA SER A 263 10.53 -21.01 2.73
C SER A 263 11.83 -20.34 3.11
N ALA A 264 12.91 -21.11 3.21
CA ALA A 264 14.22 -20.50 3.31
C ALA A 264 14.28 -19.36 2.27
N PRO A 265 14.87 -18.19 2.58
CA PRO A 265 15.02 -17.15 1.58
C PRO A 265 15.57 -17.81 0.32
N ASP A 266 14.89 -17.61 -0.81
CA ASP A 266 15.31 -18.19 -2.08
C ASP A 266 16.78 -17.81 -2.28
N THR A 267 17.64 -18.81 -2.32
CA THR A 267 19.08 -18.67 -2.57
C THR A 267 19.48 -19.21 -3.94
N GLU A 268 18.53 -19.82 -4.66
CA GLU A 268 18.82 -20.41 -5.96
C GLU A 268 18.96 -19.29 -6.98
N LYS A 269 19.91 -19.44 -7.89
CA LYS A 269 20.21 -18.39 -8.87
C LYS A 269 19.49 -18.70 -10.16
N PRO A 270 19.00 -17.67 -10.89
CA PRO A 270 18.41 -17.88 -12.20
C PRO A 270 19.32 -18.68 -13.13
N HIS A 271 18.77 -19.72 -13.75
CA HIS A 271 19.47 -20.47 -14.79
C HIS A 271 19.50 -19.66 -16.09
N VAL A 272 20.60 -18.94 -16.32
CA VAL A 272 20.82 -18.14 -17.52
C VAL A 272 21.51 -18.96 -18.60
N HIS A 273 21.06 -18.83 -19.85
CA HIS A 273 21.71 -19.46 -20.99
C HIS A 273 21.61 -18.60 -22.25
N ILE A 274 22.76 -18.17 -22.80
CA ILE A 274 22.83 -17.46 -24.07
C ILE A 274 22.68 -18.49 -25.21
N ARG A 275 21.56 -18.42 -25.93
CA ARG A 275 21.25 -19.27 -27.08
C ARG A 275 21.97 -18.83 -28.35
N SER A 276 22.17 -17.53 -28.49
CA SER A 276 22.89 -16.94 -29.62
C SER A 276 23.55 -15.62 -29.19
N PRO A 277 24.79 -15.34 -29.60
CA PRO A 277 25.68 -16.22 -30.36
C PRO A 277 26.24 -17.38 -29.50
N LYS A 278 26.64 -18.48 -30.14
CA LYS A 278 27.29 -19.61 -29.45
C LYS A 278 28.71 -19.22 -29.03
N SER A 279 29.18 -19.77 -27.91
CA SER A 279 30.58 -19.57 -27.49
C SER A 279 31.55 -20.06 -28.58
N GLN A 280 32.64 -19.32 -28.74
CA GLN A 280 33.69 -19.47 -29.77
C GLN A 280 33.22 -19.26 -31.23
N SER A 281 31.98 -18.81 -31.45
CA SER A 281 31.51 -18.52 -32.79
C SER A 281 32.10 -17.22 -33.36
N THR A 282 32.03 -17.07 -34.68
CA THR A 282 32.33 -15.81 -35.38
C THR A 282 31.05 -15.05 -35.61
N VAL A 283 31.04 -13.75 -35.31
CA VAL A 283 29.96 -12.81 -35.66
C VAL A 283 30.51 -11.70 -36.56
N ARG A 284 29.63 -11.04 -37.32
CA ARG A 284 30.03 -9.89 -38.13
C ARG A 284 30.30 -8.69 -37.22
N VAL A 285 31.31 -7.90 -37.57
CA VAL A 285 31.54 -6.58 -36.95
C VAL A 285 30.30 -5.70 -37.14
N GLY A 286 29.91 -4.95 -36.12
CA GLY A 286 28.69 -4.14 -36.11
C GLY A 286 27.60 -4.73 -35.21
N ASP A 287 26.35 -4.63 -35.63
CA ASP A 287 25.20 -4.99 -34.80
C ASP A 287 25.08 -6.52 -34.63
N VAL A 288 25.03 -6.95 -33.38
CA VAL A 288 24.88 -8.34 -32.96
C VAL A 288 23.67 -8.46 -32.04
N VAL A 289 22.83 -9.46 -32.31
CA VAL A 289 21.69 -9.82 -31.46
C VAL A 289 22.11 -10.92 -30.50
N VAL A 290 21.95 -10.67 -29.20
CA VAL A 290 22.14 -11.65 -28.15
C VAL A 290 20.78 -12.16 -27.69
N GLU A 291 20.54 -13.46 -27.82
CA GLU A 291 19.31 -14.12 -27.40
C GLU A 291 19.62 -15.02 -26.21
N SER A 292 18.91 -14.82 -25.10
CA SER A 292 19.12 -15.56 -23.86
C SER A 292 17.81 -16.11 -23.30
N THR A 293 17.92 -17.18 -22.52
CA THR A 293 16.91 -17.56 -21.53
C THR A 293 17.41 -17.25 -20.14
N ALA A 294 16.48 -16.99 -19.24
CA ALA A 294 16.70 -16.95 -17.81
C ALA A 294 15.42 -17.53 -17.17
N THR A 295 15.57 -18.55 -16.35
CA THR A 295 14.47 -19.24 -15.67
C THR A 295 14.85 -19.46 -14.22
N ASP A 296 13.87 -19.37 -13.36
CA ASP A 296 14.01 -19.46 -11.92
C ASP A 296 12.66 -19.93 -11.35
N GLU A 297 12.64 -20.66 -10.23
CA GLU A 297 11.40 -21.12 -9.60
C GLU A 297 10.54 -19.97 -9.05
N THR A 298 11.17 -18.86 -8.63
CA THR A 298 10.47 -17.65 -8.18
C THR A 298 10.27 -16.63 -9.31
N GLY A 299 10.93 -16.87 -10.45
CA GLY A 299 10.80 -16.11 -11.68
C GLY A 299 11.84 -15.00 -11.80
N VAL A 300 12.16 -14.62 -13.04
CA VAL A 300 13.22 -13.66 -13.34
C VAL A 300 12.63 -12.26 -13.56
N VAL A 301 13.00 -11.31 -12.70
CA VAL A 301 12.50 -9.92 -12.72
C VAL A 301 13.20 -9.06 -13.77
N LYS A 302 14.48 -9.34 -14.08
CA LYS A 302 15.22 -8.67 -15.15
C LYS A 302 16.40 -9.50 -15.65
N ALA A 303 16.85 -9.19 -16.86
CA ALA A 303 18.11 -9.67 -17.41
C ALA A 303 18.94 -8.49 -17.95
N GLU A 304 20.26 -8.54 -17.74
CA GLU A 304 21.21 -7.51 -18.17
C GLU A 304 22.26 -8.10 -19.11
N LEU A 305 22.60 -7.37 -20.16
CA LEU A 305 23.74 -7.66 -21.04
C LEU A 305 24.93 -6.79 -20.65
N TRP A 306 26.08 -7.45 -20.56
CA TRP A 306 27.39 -6.84 -20.36
C TRP A 306 28.33 -7.30 -21.47
N VAL A 307 29.13 -6.37 -22.00
CA VAL A 307 30.10 -6.62 -23.08
C VAL A 307 31.47 -6.20 -22.58
N ASP A 308 32.42 -7.13 -22.58
CA ASP A 308 33.80 -6.93 -22.11
C ASP A 308 33.95 -6.36 -20.69
N GLY A 309 32.95 -6.61 -19.84
CA GLY A 309 32.93 -6.13 -18.47
C GLY A 309 32.21 -4.80 -18.26
N GLU A 310 31.70 -4.19 -19.33
CA GLU A 310 30.89 -2.97 -19.27
C GLU A 310 29.40 -3.27 -19.42
N TYR A 311 28.57 -2.55 -18.66
CA TYR A 311 27.12 -2.66 -18.76
C TYR A 311 26.63 -2.05 -20.07
N GLU A 312 25.76 -2.77 -20.78
CA GLU A 312 25.15 -2.29 -22.02
C GLU A 312 23.66 -1.96 -21.83
N ARG A 313 22.86 -2.94 -21.39
CA ARG A 313 21.40 -2.81 -21.37
C ARG A 313 20.71 -3.83 -20.48
N MET A 314 19.48 -3.50 -20.07
CA MET A 314 18.55 -4.37 -19.37
C MET A 314 17.26 -4.63 -20.15
N VAL A 315 16.63 -5.79 -19.92
CA VAL A 315 15.26 -6.16 -20.35
C VAL A 315 14.53 -6.79 -19.17
N THR A 316 13.27 -6.41 -18.94
CA THR A 316 12.47 -6.84 -17.76
C THR A 316 11.42 -7.92 -18.07
N LYS A 317 11.25 -8.30 -19.34
CA LYS A 317 10.30 -9.34 -19.75
C LYS A 317 10.88 -10.24 -20.83
N ALA A 318 10.60 -11.53 -20.74
CA ALA A 318 10.91 -12.48 -21.79
C ALA A 318 10.12 -12.15 -23.08
N PRO A 319 10.67 -12.41 -24.28
CA PRO A 319 11.97 -13.03 -24.54
C PRO A 319 13.16 -12.08 -24.30
N TYR A 320 14.21 -12.57 -23.63
CA TYR A 320 15.42 -11.77 -23.35
C TYR A 320 16.28 -11.67 -24.61
N ARG A 321 16.09 -10.57 -25.33
CA ARG A 321 16.78 -10.24 -26.57
C ARG A 321 17.46 -8.88 -26.45
N PHE A 322 18.76 -8.84 -26.74
CA PHE A 322 19.57 -7.64 -26.66
C PHE A 322 20.18 -7.34 -28.03
N LYS A 323 20.30 -6.06 -28.36
CA LYS A 323 21.10 -5.58 -29.49
C LYS A 323 22.33 -4.87 -28.93
N THR A 324 23.52 -5.24 -29.40
CA THR A 324 24.78 -4.60 -29.06
C THR A 324 25.64 -4.45 -30.31
N ARG A 325 26.70 -3.65 -30.26
CA ARG A 325 27.60 -3.40 -31.38
C ARG A 325 29.01 -3.84 -31.03
N LEU A 326 29.58 -4.77 -31.81
CA LEU A 326 30.93 -5.29 -31.57
C LEU A 326 31.92 -4.74 -32.59
N SER A 327 33.13 -4.41 -32.13
CA SER A 327 34.26 -4.00 -32.97
C SER A 327 35.03 -5.23 -33.47
N THR A 328 36.07 -5.05 -34.28
CA THR A 328 36.93 -6.18 -34.68
C THR A 328 37.71 -6.68 -33.47
N GLY A 329 37.59 -7.97 -33.14
CA GLY A 329 38.30 -8.53 -32.00
C GLY A 329 37.60 -9.72 -31.36
N THR A 330 38.08 -10.11 -30.19
CA THR A 330 37.46 -11.12 -29.34
C THR A 330 36.69 -10.40 -28.24
N HIS A 331 35.42 -10.73 -28.08
CA HIS A 331 34.54 -10.10 -27.09
C HIS A 331 33.95 -11.14 -26.14
N GLN A 332 33.78 -10.76 -24.87
CA GLN A 332 33.01 -11.51 -23.89
C GLN A 332 31.61 -10.90 -23.77
N LEU A 333 30.59 -11.69 -24.10
CA LEU A 333 29.19 -11.34 -23.89
C LEU A 333 28.71 -12.07 -22.65
N ARG A 334 28.26 -11.33 -21.64
CA ARG A 334 27.75 -11.89 -20.39
C ARG A 334 26.32 -11.42 -20.18
N VAL A 335 25.42 -12.37 -19.94
CA VAL A 335 24.05 -12.08 -19.51
C VAL A 335 23.94 -12.43 -18.03
N TYR A 336 23.38 -11.50 -17.25
CA TYR A 336 22.97 -11.71 -15.86
C TYR A 336 21.44 -11.82 -15.81
N GLY A 337 20.93 -12.73 -15.00
CA GLY A 337 19.50 -12.87 -14.68
C GLY A 337 19.30 -12.67 -13.19
N TYR A 338 18.26 -11.93 -12.83
CA TYR A 338 17.94 -11.57 -11.46
C TYR A 338 16.55 -12.07 -11.13
N ASP A 339 16.38 -12.77 -10.02
CA ASP A 339 15.07 -13.13 -9.48
C ASP A 339 14.52 -12.06 -8.52
N ALA A 340 13.36 -12.34 -7.93
CA ALA A 340 12.69 -11.45 -6.98
C ALA A 340 13.31 -11.47 -5.57
N ALA A 341 14.14 -12.47 -5.24
CA ALA A 341 14.91 -12.59 -4.00
C ALA A 341 16.30 -11.92 -4.08
N GLY A 342 16.69 -11.48 -5.27
CA GLY A 342 17.96 -10.81 -5.54
C GLY A 342 19.10 -11.76 -5.88
N ASN A 343 18.86 -13.06 -6.08
CA ASN A 343 19.94 -13.94 -6.55
C ASN A 343 20.25 -13.64 -8.01
N VAL A 344 21.53 -13.86 -8.35
CA VAL A 344 22.07 -13.47 -9.64
C VAL A 344 22.71 -14.66 -10.33
N GLY A 345 22.01 -15.13 -11.36
CA GLY A 345 22.52 -16.07 -12.33
C GLY A 345 23.30 -15.35 -13.42
N ARG A 346 24.26 -16.05 -14.04
CA ARG A 346 24.99 -15.49 -15.20
C ARG A 346 25.42 -16.55 -16.19
N TYR A 347 25.52 -16.15 -17.44
CA TYR A 347 26.10 -16.97 -18.52
C TYR A 347 27.01 -16.10 -19.37
N THR A 348 28.20 -16.61 -19.71
CA THR A 348 29.17 -15.89 -20.56
C THR A 348 29.48 -16.71 -21.80
N VAL A 349 29.51 -16.05 -22.95
CA VAL A 349 30.04 -16.59 -24.20
C VAL A 349 31.16 -15.69 -24.70
N THR A 350 32.19 -16.29 -25.27
CA THR A 350 33.26 -15.55 -25.96
C THR A 350 33.00 -15.65 -27.45
N VAL A 351 33.03 -14.54 -28.19
CA VAL A 351 32.85 -14.54 -29.66
C VAL A 351 33.97 -13.78 -30.34
N LYS A 352 34.24 -14.10 -31.60
CA LYS A 352 35.17 -13.35 -32.44
C LYS A 352 34.40 -12.53 -33.47
N ALA A 353 34.47 -11.22 -33.38
CA ALA A 353 33.91 -10.30 -34.36
C ALA A 353 34.96 -9.99 -35.44
N ARG A 354 34.64 -10.30 -36.69
CA ARG A 354 35.51 -10.05 -37.86
C ARG A 354 34.71 -9.91 -39.15
#